data_AF-A0A928RUV0-F1
#
_entry.id   AF-A0A928RUV0-F1
#
_cell.length_a   1.000
_cell.length_b   1.000
_cell.length_c   1.000
_cell.angle_alpha   90.00
_cell.angle_beta   90.00
_cell.angle_gamma   90.00
#
_symmetry.space_group_name_H-M   'P 1'
#
loop_
_entity.id
_entity.type
_entity.pdbx_description
1 polymer ?
#
loop_
_entity_poly.entity_id
_entity_poly.type
_entity_poly.pdbx_seq_one_letter_code
_entity_poly.pdbx_strand_id
1 'polypeptide(L)' 'MNIRNIFSLKLQEAVKFSPLTYAELARKLNITKATMSMYKSGKALPSLETFEKICEILDVSADFLLGKKDL' A
#
# COMPACT_ATOMS: atom_id res chain seq x y z
N MET A 1 -3.40 16.86 -4.64
CA MET A 1 -3.67 15.41 -4.84
C MET A 1 -4.60 14.92 -3.74
N ASN A 2 -5.50 13.98 -4.03
CA ASN A 2 -6.37 13.38 -3.01
C ASN A 2 -5.65 12.21 -2.28
N ILE A 3 -6.23 11.75 -1.17
CA ILE A 3 -5.64 10.69 -0.34
C ILE A 3 -5.42 9.37 -1.10
N ARG A 4 -6.28 9.05 -2.08
CA ARG A 4 -6.16 7.82 -2.87
C ARG A 4 -4.92 7.84 -3.76
N ASN A 5 -4.65 8.97 -4.39
CA ASN A 5 -3.47 9.15 -5.23
C ASN A 5 -2.19 9.16 -4.39
N ILE A 6 -2.23 9.73 -3.18
CA ILE A 6 -1.09 9.72 -2.26
C ILE A 6 -0.77 8.28 -1.82
N PHE A 7 -1.78 7.55 -1.33
CA PHE A 7 -1.63 6.15 -0.93
C PHE A 7 -1.12 5.28 -2.09
N SER A 8 -1.69 5.42 -3.29
CA SER A 8 -1.24 4.70 -4.48
C SER A 8 0.25 4.94 -4.78
N LEU A 9 0.72 6.18 -4.70
CA LEU A 9 2.12 6.50 -4.96
C LEU A 9 3.04 5.96 -3.87
N LYS A 10 2.64 6.12 -2.60
CA LYS A 10 3.45 5.67 -1.45
C LYS A 10 3.50 4.15 -1.33
N LEU A 11 2.42 3.45 -1.66
CA LEU A 11 2.42 2.00 -1.80
C LEU A 11 3.40 1.55 -2.89
N GLN A 12 3.42 2.24 -4.04
CA GLN A 12 4.34 1.89 -5.12
C GLN A 12 5.80 2.15 -4.74
N GLU A 13 6.06 3.23 -4.02
CA GLU A 13 7.36 3.55 -3.45
C GLU A 13 7.82 2.49 -2.44
N ALA A 14 6.98 2.15 -1.45
CA ALA A 14 7.28 1.11 -0.46
C ALA A 14 7.58 -0.24 -1.13
N VAL A 15 6.74 -0.68 -2.08
CA VAL A 15 6.95 -1.95 -2.78
C VAL A 15 8.25 -1.94 -3.59
N LYS A 16 8.58 -0.82 -4.25
CA LYS A 16 9.83 -0.67 -5.03
C LYS A 16 11.09 -0.85 -4.18
N PHE A 17 11.07 -0.42 -2.93
CA PHE A 17 12.20 -0.53 -2.00
C PHE A 17 12.13 -1.78 -1.12
N SER A 18 11.04 -2.53 -1.17
CA SER A 18 10.89 -3.83 -0.52
C SER A 18 11.46 -4.96 -1.39
N PRO A 19 11.75 -6.14 -0.83
CA PRO A 19 12.07 -7.34 -1.60
C PRO A 19 10.83 -8.00 -2.25
N LEU A 20 9.63 -7.43 -2.08
CA LEU A 20 8.37 -8.04 -2.49
C LEU A 20 7.89 -7.52 -3.84
N THR A 21 7.32 -8.42 -4.63
CA THR A 21 6.48 -8.06 -5.77
C THR A 21 5.04 -7.76 -5.31
N TYR A 22 4.29 -7.02 -6.13
CA TYR A 22 2.85 -6.81 -5.88
C TYR A 22 2.04 -8.12 -5.80
N ALA A 23 2.46 -9.16 -6.53
CA ALA A 23 1.80 -10.46 -6.48
C ALA A 23 2.04 -11.17 -5.14
N GLU A 24 3.25 -11.08 -4.59
CA GLU A 24 3.58 -11.61 -3.27
C GLU A 24 2.91 -10.83 -2.16
N LEU A 25 2.87 -9.51 -2.25
CA LEU A 25 2.15 -8.66 -1.31
C LEU A 25 0.65 -9.00 -1.32
N ALA A 26 0.04 -9.12 -2.49
CA ALA A 26 -1.37 -9.52 -2.60
C ALA A 26 -1.64 -10.90 -1.97
N ARG A 27 -0.73 -11.86 -2.18
CA ARG A 27 -0.80 -13.19 -1.56
C ARG A 27 -0.70 -13.11 -0.03
N LYS A 28 0.26 -12.34 0.50
CA LYS A 28 0.45 -12.17 1.95
C LYS A 28 -0.74 -11.47 2.62
N LEU A 29 -1.38 -10.53 1.93
CA LEU A 29 -2.59 -9.84 2.38
C LEU A 29 -3.87 -10.67 2.18
N ASN A 30 -3.80 -11.84 1.55
CA ASN A 30 -4.95 -12.65 1.14
C ASN A 30 -5.98 -11.86 0.31
N ILE A 31 -5.50 -11.07 -0.65
CA ILE A 31 -6.34 -10.30 -1.60
C ILE A 31 -6.07 -10.70 -3.05
N THR A 32 -7.00 -10.40 -3.93
CA THR A 32 -6.86 -10.68 -5.36
C THR A 32 -5.88 -9.72 -6.05
N LYS A 33 -5.31 -10.15 -7.19
CA LYS A 33 -4.50 -9.28 -8.06
C LYS A 33 -5.29 -8.07 -8.58
N ALA A 34 -6.61 -8.22 -8.77
CA ALA A 34 -7.49 -7.14 -9.18
C ALA A 34 -7.60 -6.08 -8.07
N THR A 35 -7.79 -6.51 -6.83
CA THR A 35 -7.79 -5.63 -5.65
C THR A 35 -6.47 -4.86 -5.52
N MET A 36 -5.33 -5.57 -5.63
CA MET A 36 -4.01 -4.91 -5.62
C MET A 36 -3.85 -3.90 -6.76
N SER A 37 -4.37 -4.20 -7.95
CA SER A 37 -4.35 -3.27 -9.09
C SER A 37 -5.21 -2.02 -8.85
N MET A 38 -6.34 -2.15 -8.14
CA MET A 38 -7.16 -1.01 -7.73
C MET A 38 -6.43 -0.11 -6.72
N TYR A 39 -5.66 -0.70 -5.79
CA TYR A 39 -4.82 0.06 -4.86
C TYR A 39 -3.73 0.83 -5.60
N LYS A 40 -3.00 0.15 -6.51
CA LYS A 40 -1.96 0.79 -7.33
C LYS A 40 -2.47 1.94 -8.18
N SER A 41 -3.71 1.86 -8.67
CA SER A 41 -4.31 2.90 -9.51
C SER A 41 -5.10 3.96 -8.73
N GLY A 42 -5.15 3.88 -7.38
CA GLY A 42 -5.92 4.80 -6.55
C GLY A 42 -7.44 4.68 -6.72
N LYS A 43 -7.93 3.61 -7.37
CA LYS A 43 -9.36 3.37 -7.58
C LYS A 43 -10.07 2.90 -6.30
N ALA A 44 -9.34 2.20 -5.44
CA ALA A 44 -9.81 1.75 -4.13
C ALA A 44 -8.76 2.04 -3.05
N LEU A 45 -9.21 2.16 -1.81
CA LEU A 45 -8.37 2.12 -0.62
C LEU A 45 -8.55 0.77 0.08
N PRO A 46 -7.54 0.28 0.80
CA PRO A 46 -7.70 -0.87 1.68
C PRO A 46 -8.66 -0.57 2.84
N SER A 47 -9.21 -1.62 3.45
CA SER A 47 -9.80 -1.50 4.79
C SER A 47 -8.71 -1.12 5.80
N LEU A 48 -9.09 -0.63 6.98
CA LEU A 48 -8.12 -0.29 8.02
C LEU A 48 -7.26 -1.50 8.43
N GLU A 49 -7.87 -2.69 8.54
CA GLU A 49 -7.16 -3.94 8.83
C GLU A 49 -6.17 -4.32 7.72
N THR A 50 -6.56 -4.17 6.44
CA THR A 50 -5.63 -4.43 5.32
C THR A 50 -4.52 -3.38 5.28
N PHE A 51 -4.84 -2.13 5.62
CA PHE A 51 -3.88 -1.03 5.65
C PHE A 51 -2.80 -1.27 6.72
N GLU A 52 -3.20 -1.64 7.93
CA GLU A 52 -2.28 -2.00 9.01
C GLU A 52 -1.36 -3.16 8.58
N LYS A 53 -1.92 -4.24 8.03
CA LYS A 53 -1.11 -5.35 7.49
C LYS A 53 -0.13 -4.93 6.39
N ILE A 54 -0.49 -3.95 5.55
CA ILE A 54 0.43 -3.40 4.55
C ILE A 54 1.61 -2.72 5.24
N CYS A 55 1.36 -1.92 6.29
CA CYS A 55 2.42 -1.27 7.09
C CYS A 55 3.37 -2.32 7.68
N GLU A 56 2.84 -3.37 8.31
CA GLU A 56 3.64 -4.44 8.92
C GLU A 56 4.45 -5.23 7.89
N ILE A 57 3.83 -5.65 6.77
CA ILE A 57 4.48 -6.49 5.76
C ILE A 57 5.60 -5.73 5.03
N LEU A 58 5.39 -4.44 4.77
CA LEU A 58 6.35 -3.60 4.07
C LEU A 58 7.32 -2.87 5.01
N ASP A 59 7.15 -3.02 6.33
CA ASP A 59 7.95 -2.34 7.36
C ASP A 59 7.99 -0.82 7.16
N VAL A 60 6.81 -0.21 7.01
CA VAL A 60 6.65 1.24 6.82
C VAL A 60 5.59 1.80 7.77
N SER A 61 5.73 3.08 8.13
CA SER A 61 4.74 3.77 8.97
C SER A 61 3.45 4.08 8.22
N ALA A 62 2.35 4.20 8.96
CA ALA A 62 1.09 4.70 8.43
C ALA A 62 1.26 6.12 7.85
N ASP A 63 2.03 6.97 8.52
CA ASP A 63 2.32 8.33 8.09
C ASP A 63 3.00 8.36 6.72
N PHE A 64 3.99 7.48 6.49
CA PHE A 64 4.63 7.32 5.19
C PHE A 64 3.60 6.99 4.10
N LEU A 65 2.73 5.99 4.31
CA LEU A 65 1.71 5.58 3.34
C LEU A 65 0.62 6.64 3.13
N LEU A 66 0.38 7.49 4.12
CA LEU A 66 -0.53 8.63 4.04
C LEU A 66 0.14 9.91 3.51
N GLY A 67 1.43 9.84 3.16
CA GLY A 67 2.21 10.97 2.65
C GLY A 67 2.40 12.10 3.67
N LYS A 68 2.30 11.79 4.96
CA LYS A 68 2.69 12.68 6.04
C LYS A 68 4.21 12.58 6.17
N LYS A 69 4.89 13.74 6.20
CA LYS A 69 6.31 13.77 6.52
C LYS A 69 6.45 13.32 7.98
N ASP A 70 7.44 12.48 8.26
CA ASP A 70 8.00 12.37 9.61
C ASP A 70 8.36 13.80 10.04
N LEU A 71 7.71 14.29 11.11
CA LEU A 71 8.02 15.59 11.71
C LEU A 71 9.37 15.53 12.41
#